data_AF-A0A9X3TS66-F1
#
_entry.id   AF-A0A9X3TS66-F1
#
_cell.length_a   1.000
_cell.length_b   1.000
_cell.length_c   1.000
_cell.angle_alpha   90.00
_cell.angle_beta   90.00
_cell.angle_gamma   90.00
#
_symmetry.space_group_name_H-M   'P 1'
#
loop_
_entity.id
_entity.type
_entity.pdbx_description
1 polymer ?
#
loop_
_entity_poly.entity_id
_entity_poly.type
_entity_poly.pdbx_seq_one_letter_code
_entity_poly.pdbx_strand_id
1 'polypeptide(L)'
;MEKLIITVAPTGSQTTREHTPYLPLTPKEIADSVYEAWQAGASIAHIHVKDENGNNTLDLDTYREVVARIQDKCDIIINLTTAGGLFMNDEDRLKVCELEPEMATFDAGTMNFGSHVFYNTPQFLERLALKMKEHRIKPEIEIFEVGMLENTLRMAEKS
;
A
#
# COMPACT_ATOMS: atom_id res chain seq x y z
N MET A 1 5.80 -27.18 -12.37
CA MET A 1 6.37 -26.14 -11.50
C MET A 1 5.27 -25.13 -11.29
N GLU A 2 4.93 -24.83 -10.03
CA GLU A 2 3.94 -23.80 -9.70
C GLU A 2 4.54 -22.42 -9.99
N LYS A 3 3.73 -21.48 -10.49
CA LYS A 3 4.19 -20.11 -10.75
C LYS A 3 4.40 -19.40 -9.40
N LEU A 4 5.52 -18.68 -9.27
CA LEU A 4 5.82 -17.86 -8.10
C LEU A 4 5.39 -16.42 -8.33
N ILE A 5 4.68 -15.84 -7.36
CA ILE A 5 4.32 -14.41 -7.33
C ILE A 5 5.38 -13.68 -6.51
N ILE A 6 5.89 -12.57 -7.04
CA ILE A 6 6.86 -11.72 -6.36
C ILE A 6 6.28 -10.30 -6.27
N THR A 7 6.19 -9.77 -5.05
CA THR A 7 5.78 -8.39 -4.77
C THR A 7 7.02 -7.55 -4.48
N VAL A 8 7.13 -6.37 -5.10
CA VAL A 8 8.16 -5.37 -4.79
C VAL A 8 7.56 -4.22 -3.97
N ALA A 9 8.18 -3.88 -2.85
CA ALA A 9 7.84 -2.72 -2.02
C ALA A 9 9.04 -1.75 -2.00
N PRO A 10 9.18 -0.86 -2.99
CA PRO A 10 10.45 -0.17 -3.26
C PRO A 10 10.79 0.94 -2.27
N THR A 11 9.80 1.49 -1.54
CA THR A 11 9.97 2.69 -0.70
C THR A 11 9.58 2.44 0.76
N GLY A 12 8.30 2.18 1.03
CA GLY A 12 7.77 2.02 2.39
C GLY A 12 7.74 3.32 3.21
N SER A 13 7.30 3.21 4.47
CA SER A 13 7.04 4.38 5.33
C SER A 13 8.16 4.74 6.31
N GLN A 14 9.07 3.80 6.63
CA GLN A 14 10.08 3.96 7.68
C GLN A 14 11.50 4.23 7.15
N THR A 15 11.83 3.73 5.97
CA THR A 15 13.18 3.87 5.41
C THR A 15 13.43 5.32 5.00
N THR A 16 14.65 5.82 5.25
CA THR A 16 15.11 7.15 4.85
C THR A 16 16.39 7.04 4.02
N ARG A 17 16.80 8.13 3.35
CA ARG A 17 18.06 8.18 2.60
C ARG A 17 19.31 8.13 3.47
N GLU A 18 19.18 8.33 4.78
CA GLU A 18 20.27 8.12 5.74
C GLU A 18 20.57 6.62 5.90
N HIS A 19 19.54 5.77 5.83
CA HIS A 19 19.74 4.31 5.84
C HIS A 19 20.36 3.81 4.53
N THR A 20 19.92 4.37 3.39
CA THR A 20 20.47 4.03 2.07
C THR A 20 20.22 5.14 1.04
N PRO A 21 21.25 5.59 0.28
CA PRO A 21 21.08 6.65 -0.71
C PRO A 21 20.22 6.20 -1.91
N TYR A 22 19.98 4.89 -2.06
CA TYR A 22 19.24 4.31 -3.18
C TYR A 22 17.72 4.27 -2.98
N LEU A 23 17.20 4.78 -1.86
CA LEU A 23 15.76 4.81 -1.60
C LEU A 23 15.04 5.71 -2.63
N PRO A 24 14.13 5.16 -3.46
CA PRO A 24 13.34 5.95 -4.38
C PRO A 24 12.30 6.76 -3.62
N LEU A 25 12.27 8.08 -3.85
CA LEU A 25 11.37 9.01 -3.15
C LEU A 25 10.47 9.75 -4.13
N THR A 26 11.01 10.22 -5.25
CA THR A 26 10.23 10.96 -6.24
C THR A 26 9.36 10.03 -7.09
N PRO A 27 8.26 10.53 -7.69
CA PRO A 27 7.42 9.70 -8.54
C PRO A 27 8.17 9.00 -9.67
N LYS A 28 9.15 9.69 -10.28
CA LYS A 28 10.01 9.11 -11.32
C LYS A 28 10.88 7.98 -10.78
N GLU A 29 11.56 8.19 -9.65
CA GLU A 29 12.43 7.18 -9.04
C GLU A 29 11.63 5.93 -8.63
N ILE A 30 10.44 6.11 -8.05
CA ILE A 30 9.56 5.01 -7.66
C ILE A 30 9.15 4.20 -8.89
N ALA A 31 8.69 4.87 -9.95
CA ALA A 31 8.28 4.19 -11.19
C ALA A 31 9.44 3.47 -11.89
N ASP A 32 10.64 4.07 -11.91
CA ASP A 32 11.82 3.42 -12.47
C ASP A 32 12.23 2.18 -11.66
N SER A 33 12.21 2.25 -10.33
CA SER A 33 12.50 1.11 -9.45
C SER A 33 11.49 -0.02 -9.61
N VAL A 34 10.20 0.30 -9.74
CA VAL A 34 9.15 -0.69 -10.03
C VAL A 34 9.37 -1.35 -11.38
N TYR A 35 9.71 -0.57 -12.42
CA TYR A 35 9.98 -1.11 -13.74
C TYR A 35 11.18 -2.06 -13.75
N GLU A 36 12.28 -1.70 -13.09
CA GLU A 36 13.45 -2.58 -12.93
C GLU A 36 13.08 -3.90 -12.22
N ALA A 37 12.28 -3.81 -11.15
CA ALA A 37 11.80 -4.99 -10.43
C ALA A 37 10.87 -5.87 -11.30
N TRP A 38 10.00 -5.26 -12.11
CA TRP A 38 9.16 -5.96 -13.08
C TRP A 38 10.00 -6.70 -14.12
N GLN A 39 11.04 -6.05 -14.67
CA GLN A 39 11.99 -6.71 -15.59
C GLN A 39 12.72 -7.88 -14.94
N ALA A 40 12.95 -7.82 -13.62
CA ALA A 40 13.54 -8.91 -12.84
C ALA A 40 12.53 -10.01 -12.45
N GLY A 41 11.23 -9.85 -12.74
CA GLY A 41 10.20 -10.87 -12.53
C GLY A 41 9.17 -10.55 -11.46
N ALA A 42 9.14 -9.33 -10.91
CA ALA A 42 8.06 -8.90 -10.01
C ALA A 42 6.72 -8.79 -10.76
N SER A 43 5.65 -9.25 -10.10
CA SER A 43 4.29 -9.26 -10.66
C SER A 43 3.35 -8.29 -9.96
N ILE A 44 3.71 -7.80 -8.77
CA ILE A 44 2.92 -6.84 -7.98
C ILE A 44 3.86 -5.74 -7.45
N ALA A 45 3.42 -4.48 -7.50
CA ALA A 45 4.10 -3.36 -6.87
C ALA A 45 3.29 -2.82 -5.69
N HIS A 46 3.83 -2.93 -4.48
CA HIS A 46 3.28 -2.33 -3.25
C HIS A 46 3.82 -0.90 -3.10
N ILE A 47 2.96 0.09 -3.28
CA ILE A 47 3.37 1.49 -3.48
C ILE A 47 3.05 2.32 -2.24
N HIS A 48 4.08 2.97 -1.73
CA HIS A 48 3.98 4.17 -0.90
C HIS A 48 4.51 5.35 -1.70
N VAL A 49 3.96 6.54 -1.47
CA VAL A 49 4.47 7.79 -2.03
C VAL A 49 5.02 8.71 -0.95
N LYS A 50 5.84 9.68 -1.37
CA LYS A 50 6.50 10.65 -0.51
C LYS A 50 6.20 12.07 -1.01
N ASP A 51 6.15 13.02 -0.08
CA ASP A 51 6.10 14.44 -0.44
C ASP A 51 7.47 14.92 -0.96
N GLU A 52 7.54 16.19 -1.37
CA GLU A 52 8.78 16.83 -1.86
C GLU A 52 9.93 16.84 -0.83
N ASN A 53 9.62 16.69 0.45
CA ASN A 53 10.58 16.65 1.55
C ASN A 53 10.95 15.20 1.96
N GLY A 54 10.40 14.18 1.29
CA GLY A 54 10.63 12.78 1.59
C GLY A 54 9.79 12.23 2.76
N ASN A 55 8.79 12.97 3.25
CA ASN A 55 7.87 12.49 4.28
C ASN A 55 6.79 11.59 3.68
N ASN A 56 6.19 10.74 4.52
CA ASN A 56 5.02 9.95 4.11
C ASN A 56 3.85 10.87 3.77
N THR A 57 3.17 10.58 2.66
CA THR A 57 1.97 11.31 2.26
C THR A 57 0.92 10.35 1.69
N LEU A 58 -0.33 10.80 1.74
CA LEU A 58 -1.47 10.16 1.07
C LEU A 58 -2.04 11.04 -0.04
N ASP A 59 -1.22 11.96 -0.56
CA ASP A 59 -1.59 12.85 -1.65
C ASP A 59 -1.94 12.07 -2.93
N LEU A 60 -3.19 12.23 -3.38
CA LEU A 60 -3.73 11.48 -4.50
C LEU A 60 -3.08 11.86 -5.83
N ASP A 61 -2.63 13.11 -5.99
CA ASP A 61 -1.98 13.55 -7.22
C ASP A 61 -0.59 12.90 -7.37
N THR A 62 0.15 12.79 -6.27
CA THR A 62 1.42 12.06 -6.23
C THR A 62 1.23 10.59 -6.57
N TYR A 63 0.19 9.93 -6.02
CA TYR A 63 -0.14 8.56 -6.42
C TYR A 63 -0.50 8.43 -7.91
N ARG A 64 -1.35 9.33 -8.43
CA ARG A 64 -1.72 9.34 -9.86
C ARG A 64 -0.50 9.46 -10.75
N GLU A 65 0.44 10.33 -10.38
CA GLU A 65 1.68 10.49 -11.13
C GLU A 65 2.52 9.21 -11.12
N VAL A 66 2.70 8.57 -9.95
CA VAL A 66 3.43 7.29 -9.85
C VAL A 66 2.76 6.21 -10.69
N VAL A 67 1.45 6.02 -10.53
CA VAL A 67 0.70 4.98 -11.25
C VAL A 67 0.77 5.20 -12.76
N ALA A 68 0.55 6.42 -13.25
CA ALA A 68 0.61 6.74 -14.66
C ALA A 68 2.01 6.45 -15.25
N ARG A 69 3.08 6.77 -14.52
CA ARG A 69 4.46 6.49 -14.94
C ARG A 69 4.78 5.00 -14.98
N ILE A 70 4.23 4.20 -14.07
CA ILE A 70 4.42 2.75 -14.06
C ILE A 70 3.66 2.11 -15.24
N GLN A 71 2.40 2.50 -15.45
CA GLN A 71 1.56 1.97 -16.52
C GLN A 71 2.09 2.28 -17.93
N ASP A 72 2.81 3.41 -18.10
CA ASP A 72 3.50 3.73 -19.35
C ASP A 72 4.67 2.76 -19.65
N LYS A 73 5.23 2.11 -18.63
CA LYS A 73 6.43 1.28 -18.73
C LYS A 73 6.15 -0.22 -18.72
N CYS A 74 5.19 -0.69 -17.93
CA CYS A 74 4.91 -2.11 -17.73
C CYS A 74 3.50 -2.41 -17.24
N ASP A 75 3.08 -3.66 -17.42
CA ASP A 75 1.79 -4.23 -16.99
C ASP A 75 1.93 -4.96 -15.64
N ILE A 76 2.51 -4.30 -14.63
CA ILE A 76 2.61 -4.84 -13.27
C ILE A 76 1.34 -4.52 -12.48
N ILE A 77 0.87 -5.44 -11.64
CA ILE A 77 -0.31 -5.20 -10.79
C ILE A 77 0.02 -4.09 -9.78
N ILE A 78 -0.84 -3.07 -9.74
CA ILE A 78 -0.71 -1.95 -8.82
C ILE A 78 -1.41 -2.28 -7.49
N ASN A 79 -0.63 -2.29 -6.41
CA ASN A 79 -1.11 -2.42 -5.03
C ASN A 79 -0.79 -1.14 -4.24
N LEU A 80 -1.81 -0.32 -3.97
CA LEU A 80 -1.61 0.93 -3.22
C LEU A 80 -1.79 0.70 -1.72
N THR A 81 -0.89 1.22 -0.90
CA THR A 81 -1.08 1.17 0.55
C THR A 81 -2.25 2.04 1.00
N THR A 82 -3.08 1.53 1.91
CA THR A 82 -4.09 2.33 2.62
C THR A 82 -3.60 2.80 3.99
N ALA A 83 -2.38 2.42 4.40
CA ALA A 83 -1.76 2.88 5.63
C ALA A 83 -1.10 4.25 5.47
N GLY A 84 -0.28 4.41 4.42
CA GLY A 84 0.59 5.57 4.18
C GLY A 84 1.77 5.66 5.16
N GLY A 85 1.51 5.60 6.46
CA GLY A 85 2.49 5.65 7.54
C GLY A 85 1.82 5.80 8.91
N LEU A 86 2.62 6.03 9.95
CA LEU A 86 2.07 6.36 11.27
C LEU A 86 1.36 7.73 11.24
N PHE A 87 0.34 7.87 12.08
CA PHE A 87 -0.42 9.11 12.29
C PHE A 87 -1.24 9.62 11.09
N MET A 88 -1.44 8.79 10.07
CA MET A 88 -2.38 9.10 8.99
C MET A 88 -3.82 9.08 9.50
N ASN A 89 -4.63 10.03 9.07
CA ASN A 89 -6.05 10.06 9.42
C ASN A 89 -6.85 9.10 8.53
N ASP A 90 -7.90 8.52 9.10
CA ASP A 90 -8.72 7.51 8.42
C ASP A 90 -9.35 8.01 7.10
N GLU A 91 -9.72 9.29 7.00
CA GLU A 91 -10.36 9.81 5.78
C GLU A 91 -9.40 9.84 4.60
N ASP A 92 -8.16 10.30 4.80
CA ASP A 92 -7.16 10.31 3.73
C ASP A 92 -6.73 8.89 3.35
N ARG A 93 -6.69 7.97 4.32
CA ARG A 93 -6.44 6.54 4.08
C ARG A 93 -7.52 5.92 3.18
N LEU A 94 -8.79 6.24 3.43
CA LEU A 94 -9.93 5.75 2.64
C LEU A 94 -9.95 6.34 1.23
N LYS A 95 -9.53 7.60 1.06
CA LYS A 95 -9.49 8.27 -0.26
C LYS A 95 -8.55 7.60 -1.26
N VAL A 96 -7.54 6.85 -0.81
CA VAL A 96 -6.67 6.08 -1.72
C VAL A 96 -7.49 5.12 -2.60
N CYS A 97 -8.59 4.58 -2.08
CA CYS A 97 -9.47 3.71 -2.86
C CYS A 97 -10.16 4.42 -4.05
N GLU A 98 -10.26 5.75 -4.04
CA GLU A 98 -10.83 6.52 -5.16
C GLU A 98 -9.93 6.50 -6.40
N LEU A 99 -8.69 6.03 -6.27
CA LEU A 99 -7.77 5.80 -7.38
C LEU A 99 -8.03 4.47 -8.11
N GLU A 100 -8.93 3.63 -7.58
CA GLU A 100 -9.36 2.36 -8.16
C GLU A 100 -8.20 1.44 -8.60
N PRO A 101 -7.17 1.21 -7.75
CA PRO A 101 -6.12 0.27 -8.09
C PRO A 101 -6.64 -1.16 -8.15
N GLU A 102 -5.92 -2.04 -8.84
CA GLU A 102 -6.27 -3.47 -8.89
C GLU A 102 -6.25 -4.10 -7.49
N MET A 103 -5.27 -3.69 -6.67
CA MET A 103 -5.10 -4.10 -5.29
C MET A 103 -4.86 -2.90 -4.36
N ALA A 104 -5.20 -3.08 -3.09
CA ALA A 104 -4.79 -2.17 -2.04
C ALA A 104 -4.61 -2.93 -0.72
N THR A 105 -3.72 -2.44 0.15
CA THR A 105 -3.44 -3.13 1.42
C THR A 105 -4.54 -2.92 2.45
N PHE A 106 -4.73 -3.93 3.30
CA PHE A 106 -5.71 -3.96 4.36
C PHE A 106 -5.05 -4.45 5.65
N ASP A 107 -4.60 -3.52 6.49
CA ASP A 107 -3.96 -3.80 7.78
C ASP A 107 -4.98 -4.29 8.81
N ALA A 108 -5.11 -5.62 8.96
CA ALA A 108 -6.23 -6.26 9.63
C ALA A 108 -6.25 -6.16 11.17
N GLY A 109 -5.47 -5.24 11.75
CA GLY A 109 -5.51 -4.98 13.18
C GLY A 109 -4.56 -3.89 13.66
N THR A 110 -4.79 -3.46 14.90
CA THR A 110 -3.93 -2.52 15.61
C THR A 110 -2.77 -3.27 16.27
N MET A 111 -1.58 -2.71 16.22
CA MET A 111 -0.38 -3.27 16.87
C MET A 111 0.57 -2.19 17.36
N ASN A 112 1.47 -2.55 18.27
CA ASN A 112 2.65 -1.74 18.53
C ASN A 112 3.57 -1.76 17.30
N PHE A 113 4.08 -0.60 16.92
CA PHE A 113 4.96 -0.42 15.78
C PHE A 113 6.08 0.54 16.15
N GLY A 114 7.25 -0.01 16.47
CA GLY A 114 8.35 0.74 17.07
C GLY A 114 7.96 1.35 18.42
N SER A 115 8.16 2.66 18.58
CA SER A 115 7.78 3.42 19.77
C SER A 115 6.32 3.90 19.77
N HIS A 116 5.51 3.49 18.78
CA HIS A 116 4.16 3.98 18.56
C HIS A 116 3.16 2.84 18.42
N VAL A 117 1.89 3.19 18.27
CA VAL A 117 0.81 2.26 17.95
C VAL A 117 0.37 2.54 16.51
N PHE A 118 0.35 1.51 15.68
CA PHE A 118 -0.24 1.57 14.36
C PHE A 118 -1.72 1.22 14.47
N TYR A 119 -2.58 2.24 14.42
CA TYR A 119 -4.01 2.12 14.66
C TYR A 119 -4.77 1.66 13.41
N ASN A 120 -5.50 0.57 13.57
CA ASN A 120 -6.50 0.06 12.65
C ASN A 120 -7.69 -0.42 13.48
N THR A 121 -8.58 0.51 13.78
CA THR A 121 -9.76 0.22 14.62
C THR A 121 -10.74 -0.65 13.85
N PRO A 122 -11.56 -1.50 14.52
CA PRO A 122 -12.60 -2.27 13.83
C PRO A 122 -13.54 -1.39 12.99
N GLN A 123 -13.88 -0.19 13.47
CA GLN A 123 -14.72 0.76 12.74
C GLN A 123 -14.05 1.24 11.45
N PHE A 124 -12.76 1.56 11.49
CA PHE A 124 -12.00 1.91 10.29
C PHE A 124 -11.97 0.74 9.29
N LEU A 125 -11.71 -0.48 9.78
CA LEU A 125 -11.61 -1.67 8.93
C LEU A 125 -12.94 -2.01 8.24
N GLU A 126 -14.07 -1.86 8.93
CA GLU A 126 -15.40 -2.03 8.33
C GLU A 126 -15.64 -0.99 7.21
N ARG A 127 -15.27 0.28 7.45
CA ARG A 127 -15.38 1.34 6.43
C ARG A 127 -14.48 1.08 5.23
N LEU A 128 -13.24 0.66 5.47
CA LEU A 128 -12.27 0.36 4.42
C LEU A 128 -12.72 -0.82 3.56
N ALA A 129 -13.22 -1.89 4.18
CA ALA A 129 -13.74 -3.05 3.46
C ALA A 129 -14.92 -2.66 2.54
N LEU A 130 -15.85 -1.83 3.02
CA LEU A 130 -16.97 -1.32 2.22
C LEU A 130 -16.48 -0.46 1.05
N LYS A 131 -15.49 0.41 1.29
CA LYS A 131 -14.92 1.28 0.26
C LYS A 131 -14.18 0.48 -0.82
N MET A 132 -13.41 -0.54 -0.44
CA MET A 132 -12.76 -1.45 -1.39
C MET A 132 -13.79 -2.22 -2.23
N LYS A 133 -14.91 -2.66 -1.62
CA LYS A 133 -15.99 -3.33 -2.35
C LYS A 133 -16.68 -2.39 -3.34
N GLU A 134 -16.93 -1.14 -2.96
CA GLU A 134 -17.51 -0.09 -3.81
C GLU A 134 -16.66 0.12 -5.08
N HIS A 135 -15.35 0.24 -4.91
CA HIS A 135 -14.39 0.47 -6.00
C HIS A 135 -13.85 -0.81 -6.65
N ARG A 136 -14.36 -2.00 -6.27
CA ARG A 136 -13.96 -3.32 -6.79
C ARG A 136 -12.46 -3.62 -6.64
N ILE A 137 -11.85 -3.12 -5.57
CA ILE A 137 -10.44 -3.31 -5.24
C ILE A 137 -10.26 -4.66 -4.56
N LYS A 138 -9.24 -5.42 -4.97
CA LYS A 138 -8.89 -6.68 -4.30
C LYS A 138 -7.99 -6.38 -3.07
N PRO A 139 -8.40 -6.71 -1.84
CA PRO A 139 -7.56 -6.48 -0.68
C PRO A 139 -6.35 -7.40 -0.65
N GLU A 140 -5.17 -6.84 -0.35
CA GLU A 140 -4.03 -7.59 0.21
C GLU A 140 -4.12 -7.49 1.74
N ILE A 141 -4.41 -8.61 2.41
CA ILE A 141 -4.65 -8.62 3.85
C ILE A 141 -3.32 -8.73 4.58
N GLU A 142 -2.94 -7.68 5.28
CA GLU A 142 -1.71 -7.61 6.06
C GLU A 142 -1.96 -8.17 7.46
N ILE A 143 -1.32 -9.30 7.75
CA ILE A 143 -1.47 -10.07 8.98
C ILE A 143 -0.16 -10.03 9.75
N PHE A 144 -0.11 -9.22 10.80
CA PHE A 144 1.07 -9.13 11.67
C PHE A 144 0.98 -10.06 12.89
N GLU A 145 -0.24 -10.45 13.28
CA GLU A 145 -0.51 -11.31 14.43
C GLU A 145 -1.70 -12.22 14.17
N VAL A 146 -1.73 -13.40 14.82
CA VAL A 146 -2.74 -14.44 14.57
C VAL A 146 -4.19 -13.95 14.74
N GLY A 147 -4.43 -13.04 15.69
CA GLY A 147 -5.77 -12.47 15.91
C GLY A 147 -6.30 -11.63 14.75
N MET A 148 -5.43 -11.16 13.85
CA MET A 148 -5.83 -10.43 12.65
C MET A 148 -6.46 -11.35 11.60
N LEU A 149 -6.14 -12.65 11.62
CA LEU A 149 -6.82 -13.65 10.78
C LEU A 149 -8.30 -13.75 11.18
N GLU A 150 -8.58 -13.84 12.47
CA GLU A 150 -9.95 -13.86 13.00
C GLU A 150 -10.72 -12.59 12.65
N ASN A 151 -10.07 -11.41 12.80
CA ASN A 151 -10.69 -10.14 12.38
C ASN A 151 -11.12 -10.18 10.91
N THR A 152 -10.25 -10.70 10.04
CA THR A 152 -10.47 -10.80 8.60
C THR A 152 -11.60 -11.77 8.27
N LEU A 153 -11.58 -12.98 8.85
CA LEU A 153 -12.61 -14.00 8.62
C LEU A 153 -13.99 -13.49 9.04
N ARG A 154 -14.10 -12.87 10.22
CA ARG A 154 -15.35 -12.27 10.71
C ARG A 154 -15.88 -11.17 9.78
N MET A 155 -15.01 -10.40 9.14
CA MET A 155 -15.43 -9.37 8.17
C MET A 155 -15.89 -10.00 6.85
N ALA A 156 -15.21 -11.03 6.36
CA ALA A 156 -15.59 -11.76 5.15
C ALA A 156 -16.99 -12.40 5.26
N GLU A 157 -17.37 -12.89 6.44
CA GLU A 157 -18.71 -13.45 6.69
C GLU A 157 -19.85 -12.41 6.62
N LYS A 158 -19.56 -11.13 6.86
CA LYS A 158 -20.55 -10.03 6.82
C LYS A 158 -20.79 -9.49 5.40
N SER A 159 -19.99 -9.92 4.42
CA SER A 159 -19.80 -9.26 3.11
C SER A 159 -20.62 -9.83 1.97
#